data_AF-A0A4R2NRJ4-F1
#
_entry.id   AF-A0A4R2NRJ4-F1
#
_cell.length_a   1.000
_cell.length_b   1.000
_cell.length_c   1.000
_cell.angle_alpha   90.00
_cell.angle_beta   90.00
_cell.angle_gamma   90.00
#
_symmetry.space_group_name_H-M   'P 1'
#
loop_
_entity.id
_entity.type
_entity.pdbx_description
1 polymer ?
#
loop_
_entity_poly.entity_id
_entity_poly.type
_entity_poly.pdbx_seq_one_letter_code
_entity_poly.pdbx_strand_id
1 'polypeptide(L)' 'MESKKRDYLDLRKIIGSLLTFYGVIIAGYGLFVKPDKAHLPFNINLWWGLVILIVGLAFLFASLRKLKVDDE' A
#
# COMPACT_ATOMS: atom_id res chain seq x y z
N MET A 1 36.45 -4.44 -12.37
CA MET A 1 35.42 -5.30 -11.75
C MET A 1 34.13 -4.49 -11.71
N GLU A 2 33.27 -4.66 -12.72
CA GLU A 2 31.96 -4.00 -12.74
C GLU A 2 31.09 -4.50 -11.58
N SER A 3 30.77 -3.60 -10.65
CA SER A 3 29.81 -3.86 -9.60
C SER A 3 28.43 -3.90 -10.25
N LYS A 4 27.96 -5.12 -10.56
CA LYS A 4 26.60 -5.42 -11.01
C LYS A 4 25.63 -4.84 -9.99
N LYS A 5 25.06 -3.67 -10.28
CA LYS A 5 24.06 -2.99 -9.44
C LYS A 5 22.93 -3.98 -9.20
N ARG A 6 22.84 -4.41 -7.96
CA ARG A 6 21.88 -5.40 -7.49
C ARG A 6 20.53 -4.70 -7.36
N ASP A 7 19.65 -4.88 -8.34
CA ASP A 7 18.21 -4.56 -8.30
C ASP A 7 17.46 -5.44 -7.28
N TYR A 8 18.02 -5.62 -6.07
CA TYR A 8 17.64 -6.76 -5.26
C TYR A 8 16.30 -6.60 -4.57
N LEU A 9 15.79 -5.39 -4.40
CA LEU A 9 14.47 -5.17 -3.83
C LEU A 9 13.94 -3.85 -4.35
N ASP A 10 13.04 -3.92 -5.34
CA ASP A 10 12.25 -2.77 -5.74
C ASP A 10 11.40 -2.36 -4.53
N LEU A 11 11.91 -1.39 -3.77
CA LEU A 11 11.38 -0.98 -2.47
C LEU A 11 9.88 -0.63 -2.57
N ARG A 12 9.46 -0.17 -3.75
CA ARG A 12 8.07 0.10 -4.08
C ARG A 12 7.19 -1.14 -4.02
N LYS A 13 7.69 -2.32 -4.43
CA LYS A 13 6.97 -3.60 -4.29
C LYS A 13 6.80 -4.00 -2.85
N ILE A 14 7.84 -3.87 -2.03
CA ILE A 14 7.81 -4.27 -0.62
C ILE A 14 6.87 -3.35 0.16
N ILE A 15 7.06 -2.03 0.04
CA ILE A 15 6.21 -1.03 0.67
C ILE A 15 4.76 -1.20 0.20
N GLY A 16 4.55 -1.33 -1.11
CA GLY A 16 3.22 -1.53 -1.68
C GLY A 16 2.54 -2.80 -1.17
N SER A 17 3.28 -3.92 -1.07
CA SER A 17 2.75 -5.19 -0.54
C SER A 17 2.37 -5.08 0.93
N LEU A 18 3.24 -4.49 1.76
CA LEU A 18 3.00 -4.32 3.19
C LEU A 18 1.80 -3.40 3.45
N LEU A 19 1.73 -2.24 2.77
CA LEU A 19 0.61 -1.32 2.89
C LEU A 19 -0.70 -1.96 2.43
N THR A 20 -0.68 -2.69 1.31
CA THR A 20 -1.88 -3.40 0.82
C THR A 20 -2.35 -4.42 1.84
N PHE A 21 -1.45 -5.26 2.37
CA PHE A 21 -1.78 -6.27 3.37
C PHE A 21 -2.36 -5.65 4.65
N TYR A 22 -1.70 -4.61 5.18
CA TYR A 22 -2.16 -3.91 6.37
C TYR A 22 -3.48 -3.17 6.14
N GLY A 23 -3.64 -2.54 4.97
CA GLY A 23 -4.89 -1.90 4.55
C GLY A 23 -6.06 -2.87 4.49
N VAL A 24 -5.85 -4.08 3.96
CA VAL A 24 -6.88 -5.15 3.96
C VAL A 24 -7.28 -5.54 5.38
N ILE A 25 -6.30 -5.70 6.28
CA ILE A 25 -6.58 -6.06 7.68
C ILE A 25 -7.41 -4.97 8.37
N ILE A 26 -7.00 -3.71 8.27
CA ILE A 26 -7.71 -2.59 8.92
C ILE A 26 -9.09 -2.39 8.28
N ALA A 27 -9.19 -2.39 6.95
CA ALA A 27 -10.46 -2.23 6.26
C ALA A 27 -11.42 -3.37 6.61
N GLY A 28 -10.92 -4.62 6.65
CA GLY A 28 -11.68 -5.78 7.11
C GLY A 28 -12.14 -5.62 8.55
N TYR A 29 -11.24 -5.22 9.47
CA TYR A 29 -11.61 -4.91 10.84
C TYR A 29 -12.71 -3.86 10.92
N GLY A 30 -12.59 -2.77 10.14
CA GLY A 30 -13.61 -1.71 10.07
C GLY A 30 -14.95 -2.16 9.47
N LEU A 31 -14.97 -3.21 8.64
CA LEU A 31 -16.20 -3.80 8.09
C LEU A 31 -16.90 -4.72 9.09
N PHE A 32 -16.15 -5.56 9.79
CA PHE A 32 -16.72 -6.60 10.68
C PHE A 32 -16.93 -6.11 12.11
N VAL A 33 -16.13 -5.15 12.58
CA VAL A 33 -16.22 -4.62 13.94
C VAL A 33 -17.03 -3.34 13.95
N LYS A 34 -17.98 -3.26 14.90
CA LYS A 34 -18.78 -2.04 15.11
C LYS A 34 -17.84 -0.86 15.37
N PRO A 35 -18.12 0.32 14.82
CA PRO A 35 -17.33 1.50 15.12
C PRO A 35 -17.23 1.66 16.64
N ASP A 36 -16.01 1.84 17.13
CA ASP A 36 -15.82 2.24 18.53
C ASP A 36 -16.66 3.48 18.80
N LYS A 37 -17.18 3.60 20.03
CA LYS A 37 -18.05 4.71 20.47
C LYS A 37 -17.35 6.07 20.48
N ALA A 38 -16.32 6.27 19.67
CA ALA A 38 -15.81 7.57 19.30
C ALA A 38 -16.97 8.41 18.73
N HIS A 39 -16.94 9.70 18.97
CA HIS A 39 -17.99 10.67 18.59
C HIS A 39 -18.16 10.84 17.07
N LEU A 40 -17.60 9.95 16.26
CA LEU A 40 -17.70 9.98 14.81
C LEU A 40 -18.88 9.10 14.37
N PRO A 41 -19.72 9.58 13.43
CA PRO A 41 -20.87 8.83 12.92
C PRO A 41 -20.46 7.66 12.01
N PHE A 42 -19.17 7.48 11.72
CA PHE A 42 -18.65 6.46 10.80
C PHE A 42 -17.43 5.74 11.38
N ASN A 43 -17.16 4.52 10.88
CA ASN A 43 -16.03 3.72 11.32
C ASN A 43 -14.71 4.29 10.78
N ILE A 44 -13.94 4.93 11.67
CA ILE A 44 -12.66 5.54 11.33
C ILE A 44 -11.63 4.53 10.82
N ASN A 45 -11.67 3.29 11.36
CA ASN A 45 -10.76 2.23 10.93
C ASN A 45 -11.06 1.83 9.49
N LEU A 46 -12.33 1.76 9.09
CA LEU A 46 -12.69 1.45 7.71
C LEU A 46 -12.12 2.48 6.73
N TRP A 47 -12.30 3.77 7.02
CA TRP A 47 -11.80 4.86 6.17
C TRP A 47 -10.27 4.87 6.07
N TRP A 48 -9.57 4.76 7.20
CA TRP A 48 -8.10 4.70 7.19
C TRP A 48 -7.57 3.44 6.52
N GLY A 49 -8.23 2.29 6.73
CA GLY A 49 -7.91 1.04 6.05
C GLY A 49 -8.05 1.18 4.53
N LEU A 50 -9.11 1.85 4.05
CA LEU A 50 -9.32 2.10 2.63
C LEU A 50 -8.25 3.04 2.05
N VAL A 51 -7.90 4.11 2.76
CA VAL A 51 -6.83 5.05 2.35
C VAL A 51 -5.50 4.31 2.21
N ILE A 52 -5.10 3.55 3.22
CA ILE A 52 -3.85 2.77 3.22
C ILE A 52 -3.86 1.75 2.08
N LEU A 53 -5.00 1.09 1.85
CA LEU A 53 -5.17 0.13 0.77
C LEU A 53 -4.98 0.76 -0.60
N ILE A 54 -5.62 1.91 -0.86
CA ILE A 54 -5.47 2.65 -2.12
C ILE A 54 -4.01 3.06 -2.34
N VAL A 55 -3.34 3.56 -1.31
CA VAL A 55 -1.92 3.94 -1.41
C VAL A 55 -1.02 2.73 -1.67
N GLY A 56 -1.24 1.60 -0.99
CA GLY A 56 -0.51 0.36 -1.21
C GLY A 56 -0.65 -0.17 -2.64
N LEU A 57 -1.88 -0.18 -3.16
CA LEU A 57 -2.17 -0.56 -4.54
C LEU A 57 -1.53 0.40 -5.55
N ALA A 58 -1.52 1.71 -5.28
CA ALA A 58 -0.85 2.68 -6.13
C ALA A 58 0.66 2.45 -6.19
N PHE A 59 1.31 2.11 -5.06
CA PHE A 59 2.73 1.75 -5.01
C PHE A 59 3.04 0.46 -5.78
N LEU A 60 2.21 -0.56 -5.61
CA LEU A 60 2.32 -1.81 -6.39
C LEU A 60 2.19 -1.52 -7.89
N PHE A 61 1.17 -0.74 -8.28
CA PHE A 61 0.94 -0.36 -9.67
C PHE A 61 2.10 0.45 -10.25
N ALA A 62 2.64 1.41 -9.49
CA ALA A 62 3.79 2.21 -9.90
C ALA A 62 5.07 1.38 -10.03
N SER A 63 5.21 0.29 -9.26
CA SER A 63 6.32 -0.64 -9.41
C SER A 63 6.19 -1.56 -10.64
N LEU A 64 4.96 -1.88 -11.05
CA LEU A 64 4.72 -2.65 -12.28
C LEU A 64 5.03 -1.82 -13.54
N ARG A 65 4.94 -0.49 -13.45
CA ARG A 65 5.35 0.43 -14.51
C ARG A 65 6.88 0.52 -14.55
N LYS A 66 7.52 -0.20 -15.48
CA LYS A 66 8.89 0.09 -15.90
C LYS A 66 8.88 1.50 -16.51
N LEU A 67 9.48 2.47 -15.82
CA LEU A 67 9.80 3.75 -16.44
C LEU A 67 10.76 3.42 -17.59
N LYS A 68 10.30 3.63 -18.81
CA LYS A 68 11.17 3.60 -19.98
C LYS A 68 12.09 4.80 -19.80
N VAL A 69 13.31 4.53 -19.35
CA VAL A 69 14.37 5.53 -19.39
C VAL A 69 14.72 5.58 -20.87
N ASP A 70 14.28 6.64 -21.54
CA ASP A 70 14.71 6.88 -22.91
C ASP A 70 16.21 7.17 -22.83
N ASP A 71 17.03 6.22 -23.29
CA ASP A 71 18.47 6.37 -23.39
C ASP A 71 18.75 7.30 -24.59
N GLU A 72 18.91 8.61 -24.33
CA GLU A 72 19.48 9.58 -25.28
C GLU A 72 21.02 9.54 -25.29
#